data_AF-A0A397BVF5-F1
#
_entry.id   AF-A0A397BVF5-F1
#
_cell.length_a   1.000
_cell.length_b   1.000
_cell.length_c   1.000
_cell.angle_alpha   90.00
_cell.angle_beta   90.00
_cell.angle_gamma   90.00
#
_symmetry.space_group_name_H-M   'P 1'
#
loop_
_entity.id
_entity.type
_entity.pdbx_description
1 polymer ?
#
loop_
_entity_poly.entity_id
_entity_poly.type
_entity_poly.pdbx_seq_one_letter_code
_entity_poly.pdbx_strand_id
1 'polypeptide(L)'
;MRRRCHKSYSIGEKRKLLASFERLGLSSRRFCEIEGIPRTTWRDWRKNSKKIKETAINAKRKTLGGQGAKCSIPFRNHLLSFMKDVRRGEHILTSMHMITFMKTYYEDWLTTYTEDKRDGYKSLLKLCQDFARRHNFSQRVPCYTKIPTVDMELLRDEFSARFWGK
;
A
#
# COMPACT_ATOMS: atom_id res chain seq x y z
N MET A 1 7.01 -25.88 -14.35
CA MET A 1 5.54 -25.72 -14.18
C MET A 1 5.05 -24.48 -14.94
N ARG A 2 4.20 -24.63 -15.95
CA ARG A 2 3.56 -23.49 -16.64
C ARG A 2 2.59 -22.81 -15.67
N ARG A 3 2.76 -21.50 -15.42
CA ARG A 3 1.80 -20.72 -14.63
C ARG A 3 0.43 -20.75 -15.31
N ARG A 4 -0.60 -21.12 -14.56
CA ARG A 4 -1.99 -21.07 -15.03
C ARG A 4 -2.35 -19.62 -15.38
N CYS A 5 -2.50 -19.32 -16.67
CA CYS A 5 -2.82 -17.98 -17.14
C CYS A 5 -4.32 -17.74 -16.94
N HIS A 6 -4.70 -17.06 -15.87
CA HIS A 6 -6.09 -16.63 -15.65
C HIS A 6 -6.35 -15.32 -16.39
N LYS A 7 -7.44 -15.28 -17.17
CA LYS A 7 -7.92 -14.03 -17.78
C LYS A 7 -8.24 -13.02 -16.66
N SER A 8 -7.58 -11.87 -16.71
CA SER A 8 -7.70 -10.84 -15.68
C SER A 8 -8.55 -9.69 -16.18
N TYR A 9 -9.47 -9.21 -15.35
CA TYR A 9 -10.38 -8.12 -15.71
C TYR A 9 -10.15 -6.91 -14.82
N SER A 10 -10.01 -5.74 -15.43
CA SER A 10 -9.98 -4.44 -14.79
C SER A 10 -11.33 -4.06 -14.19
N ILE A 11 -11.34 -3.15 -13.21
CA ILE A 11 -12.58 -2.63 -12.61
C ILE A 11 -13.45 -1.97 -13.68
N GLY A 12 -12.84 -1.27 -14.65
CA GLY A 12 -13.55 -0.67 -15.78
C GLY A 12 -14.28 -1.69 -16.64
N GLU A 13 -13.62 -2.78 -17.02
CA GLU A 13 -14.24 -3.87 -17.78
C GLU A 13 -15.37 -4.53 -17.00
N LYS A 14 -15.16 -4.80 -15.70
CA LYS A 14 -16.20 -5.35 -14.82
C LYS A 14 -17.44 -4.47 -14.80
N ARG A 15 -17.28 -3.14 -14.69
CA ARG A 15 -18.39 -2.18 -14.71
C ARG A 15 -19.14 -2.18 -16.03
N LYS A 16 -18.42 -2.17 -17.16
CA LYS A 16 -19.03 -2.22 -18.51
C LYS A 16 -19.85 -3.49 -18.70
N LEU A 17 -19.33 -4.64 -18.25
CA LEU A 17 -20.03 -5.92 -18.35
C LEU A 17 -21.25 -5.98 -17.42
N LEU A 18 -21.14 -5.47 -16.19
CA LEU A 18 -22.28 -5.35 -15.26
C LEU A 18 -23.38 -4.44 -15.82
N ALA A 19 -23.03 -3.29 -16.40
CA ALA A 19 -23.99 -2.39 -17.03
C ALA A 19 -24.62 -3.01 -18.29
N SER A 20 -23.84 -3.71 -19.11
CA SER A 20 -24.34 -4.40 -20.31
C SER A 20 -25.32 -5.52 -19.94
N PHE A 21 -25.04 -6.27 -18.87
CA PHE A 21 -25.94 -7.30 -18.36
C PHE A 21 -27.29 -6.72 -17.91
N GLU A 22 -27.27 -5.59 -17.18
CA GLU A 22 -28.49 -4.91 -16.71
C GLU A 22 -29.33 -4.39 -17.87
N ARG A 23 -28.69 -3.89 -18.94
CA ARG A 23 -29.38 -3.42 -20.15
C ARG A 23 -29.97 -4.57 -20.98
N LEU A 24 -29.26 -5.68 -21.11
CA LEU A 24 -29.64 -6.78 -22.00
C LEU A 24 -30.70 -7.72 -21.42
N GLY A 25 -30.90 -7.73 -20.09
CA GLY A 25 -31.92 -8.56 -19.43
C GLY A 25 -31.73 -10.08 -19.61
N LEU A 26 -30.56 -10.52 -20.08
CA LEU A 26 -30.28 -11.92 -20.37
C LEU A 26 -30.14 -12.76 -19.10
N SER A 27 -30.31 -14.08 -19.24
CA SER A 27 -29.93 -15.00 -18.17
C SER A 27 -28.41 -14.94 -17.93
N SER A 28 -27.98 -15.05 -16.67
CA SER A 28 -26.54 -15.04 -16.34
C SER A 28 -25.75 -16.13 -17.05
N ARG A 29 -26.38 -17.27 -17.38
CA ARG A 29 -25.74 -18.33 -18.17
C ARG A 29 -25.46 -17.85 -19.59
N ARG A 30 -26.48 -17.33 -20.29
CA ARG A 30 -26.36 -16.89 -21.67
C ARG A 30 -25.38 -15.73 -21.82
N PHE A 31 -25.42 -14.79 -20.88
CA PHE A 31 -24.48 -13.67 -20.85
C PHE A 31 -23.02 -14.13 -20.69
N CYS A 32 -22.76 -15.08 -19.79
CA CYS A 32 -21.41 -15.63 -19.59
C CYS A 32 -20.88 -16.37 -20.83
N GLU A 33 -21.75 -17.08 -21.55
CA GLU A 33 -21.40 -17.79 -22.78
C GLU A 33 -21.01 -16.80 -23.89
N ILE A 34 -21.79 -15.72 -24.08
CA ILE A 34 -21.55 -14.70 -25.11
C ILE A 34 -20.25 -13.92 -24.82
N GLU A 35 -20.06 -13.47 -23.57
CA GLU A 35 -18.92 -12.64 -23.17
C GLU A 35 -17.64 -13.46 -22.86
N GLY A 36 -17.74 -14.79 -22.89
CA GLY A 36 -16.63 -15.69 -22.58
C GLY A 36 -16.13 -15.56 -21.13
N ILE A 37 -17.05 -15.37 -20.17
CA ILE A 37 -16.74 -15.18 -18.75
C ILE A 37 -17.01 -16.49 -18.00
N PRO A 38 -16.06 -17.03 -17.20
CA PRO A 38 -16.34 -18.16 -16.34
C PRO A 38 -17.48 -17.86 -15.35
N ARG A 39 -18.45 -18.77 -15.25
CA ARG A 39 -19.67 -18.57 -14.44
C ARG A 39 -19.37 -18.28 -12.96
N THR A 40 -18.31 -18.87 -12.41
CA THR A 40 -17.86 -18.63 -11.04
C THR A 40 -17.40 -17.18 -10.86
N THR A 41 -16.55 -16.69 -11.77
CA THR A 41 -16.09 -15.30 -11.80
C THR A 41 -17.26 -14.32 -11.89
N TRP A 42 -18.23 -14.59 -12.77
CA TRP A 42 -19.41 -13.74 -12.90
C TRP A 42 -20.27 -13.71 -11.64
N ARG A 43 -20.48 -14.87 -11.00
CA ARG A 43 -21.21 -14.98 -9.74
C ARG A 43 -20.56 -14.14 -8.63
N ASP A 44 -19.23 -14.21 -8.51
CA ASP A 44 -18.48 -13.43 -7.52
C ASP A 44 -18.57 -11.92 -7.77
N TRP A 45 -18.56 -11.50 -9.05
CA TRP A 45 -18.72 -10.10 -9.40
C TRP A 45 -20.13 -9.61 -9.11
N ARG A 46 -21.16 -10.43 -9.38
CA ARG A 46 -22.53 -10.10 -9.00
C ARG A 46 -22.68 -9.93 -7.49
N LYS A 47 -22.12 -10.85 -6.69
CA LYS A 47 -22.10 -10.75 -5.23
C LYS A 47 -21.43 -9.46 -4.74
N ASN A 48 -20.40 -8.99 -5.45
CA ASN A 48 -19.66 -7.77 -5.13
C ASN A 48 -20.03 -6.57 -6.03
N SER A 49 -21.16 -6.61 -6.73
CA SER A 49 -21.49 -5.64 -7.79
C SER A 49 -21.52 -4.21 -7.27
N LYS A 50 -22.18 -4.02 -6.11
CA LYS A 50 -22.25 -2.72 -5.42
C LYS A 50 -20.86 -2.14 -5.19
N LYS A 51 -19.95 -2.93 -4.59
CA LYS A 51 -18.56 -2.52 -4.36
C LYS A 51 -17.86 -2.16 -5.67
N ILE A 52 -17.94 -3.02 -6.69
CA ILE A 52 -17.28 -2.80 -7.98
C ILE A 52 -17.77 -1.50 -8.65
N LYS A 53 -19.07 -1.20 -8.57
CA LYS A 53 -19.66 0.02 -9.13
C LYS A 53 -19.23 1.26 -8.34
N GLU A 54 -19.29 1.22 -7.01
CA GLU A 54 -19.11 2.38 -6.14
C GLU A 54 -17.64 2.75 -5.85
N THR A 55 -16.67 1.83 -6.03
CA THR A 55 -15.29 2.13 -5.62
C THR A 55 -14.71 3.35 -6.35
N ALA A 56 -14.14 4.31 -5.63
CA ALA A 56 -13.37 5.42 -6.22
C ALA A 56 -11.99 4.99 -6.79
N ILE A 57 -11.67 3.69 -6.74
CA ILE A 57 -10.40 3.14 -7.21
C ILE A 57 -10.29 3.28 -8.73
N ASN A 58 -9.08 3.58 -9.21
CA ASN A 58 -8.76 3.68 -10.64
C ASN A 58 -9.27 2.46 -11.43
N ALA A 59 -10.06 2.71 -12.47
CA ALA A 59 -10.71 1.70 -13.29
C ALA A 59 -9.73 0.73 -13.99
N LYS A 60 -8.47 1.15 -14.23
CA LYS A 60 -7.43 0.29 -14.81
C LYS A 60 -6.94 -0.79 -13.85
N ARG A 61 -7.19 -0.67 -12.54
CA ARG A 61 -6.80 -1.68 -11.55
C ARG A 61 -7.66 -2.93 -11.68
N LYS A 62 -7.05 -4.09 -11.42
CA LYS A 62 -7.70 -5.41 -11.51
C LYS A 62 -8.37 -5.86 -10.21
N THR A 63 -7.92 -5.32 -9.09
CA THR A 63 -8.38 -5.67 -7.73
C THR A 63 -8.94 -4.44 -7.03
N LEU A 64 -9.89 -4.66 -6.10
CA LEU A 64 -10.45 -3.60 -5.25
C LEU A 64 -9.47 -3.11 -4.16
N GLY A 65 -8.20 -3.52 -4.18
CA GLY A 65 -7.26 -3.26 -3.08
C GLY A 65 -7.68 -3.97 -1.78
N GLY A 66 -6.93 -3.74 -0.71
CA GLY A 66 -7.26 -4.24 0.65
C GLY A 66 -7.18 -5.75 0.86
N GLN A 67 -6.89 -6.54 -0.18
CA GLN A 67 -6.75 -8.00 -0.13
C GLN A 67 -5.39 -8.47 0.40
N GLY A 68 -4.52 -7.54 0.81
CA GLY A 68 -3.23 -7.87 1.41
C GLY A 68 -3.39 -8.38 2.84
N ALA A 69 -2.45 -9.22 3.28
CA ALA A 69 -2.38 -9.65 4.67
C ALA A 69 -2.36 -8.41 5.59
N LYS A 70 -3.27 -8.40 6.58
CA LYS A 70 -3.28 -7.37 7.62
C LYS A 70 -1.92 -7.38 8.32
N CYS A 71 -1.42 -6.21 8.69
CA CYS A 71 -0.18 -6.11 9.44
C CYS A 71 -0.38 -6.81 10.80
N SER A 72 0.51 -7.75 11.16
CA SER A 72 0.48 -8.48 12.42
C SER A 72 0.94 -7.64 13.62
N ILE A 73 1.49 -6.44 13.37
CA ILE A 73 2.05 -5.57 14.41
C ILE A 73 0.90 -4.85 15.14
N PRO A 74 0.67 -5.14 16.43
CA PRO A 74 -0.45 -4.55 17.17
C PRO A 74 -0.27 -3.03 17.36
N PHE A 75 0.97 -2.58 17.54
CA PHE A 75 1.37 -1.18 17.73
C PHE A 75 1.72 -0.43 16.41
N ARG A 76 1.14 -0.84 15.28
CA ARG A 76 1.44 -0.27 13.95
C ARG A 76 1.42 1.26 13.90
N ASN A 77 0.51 1.91 14.63
CA ASN A 77 0.37 3.36 14.59
C ASN A 77 1.55 4.06 15.29
N HIS A 78 2.03 3.50 16.40
CA HIS A 78 3.15 4.04 17.15
C HIS A 78 4.45 3.90 16.35
N LEU A 79 4.67 2.71 15.76
CA LEU A 79 5.79 2.49 14.84
C LEU A 79 5.73 3.42 13.63
N LEU A 80 4.54 3.64 13.05
CA LEU A 80 4.37 4.55 11.92
C LEU A 80 4.64 6.00 12.31
N SER A 81 4.28 6.43 13.52
CA SER A 81 4.61 7.77 14.02
C SER A 81 6.11 7.94 14.11
N PHE A 82 6.80 7.02 14.79
CA PHE A 82 8.26 6.98 14.88
C PHE A 82 8.92 7.06 13.50
N MET A 83 8.47 6.26 12.54
CA MET A 83 9.02 6.29 11.18
C MET A 83 8.84 7.65 10.48
N LYS A 84 7.74 8.36 10.74
CA LYS A 84 7.52 9.71 10.24
C LYS A 84 8.42 10.72 10.95
N ASP A 85 8.62 10.58 12.26
CA ASP A 85 9.49 11.45 13.05
C ASP A 85 10.95 11.36 12.60
N VAL A 86 11.48 10.14 12.44
CA VAL A 86 12.83 9.92 11.89
C VAL A 86 13.00 10.62 10.55
N ARG A 87 11.98 10.57 9.69
CA ARG A 87 12.01 11.26 8.39
C ARG A 87 11.85 12.77 8.47
N ARG A 88 11.11 13.28 9.46
CA ARG A 88 10.98 14.73 9.69
C ARG A 88 12.30 15.33 10.13
N GLY A 89 13.09 14.60 10.91
CA GLY A 89 14.48 14.96 11.24
C GLY A 89 15.48 14.70 10.11
N GLU A 90 15.03 14.52 8.85
CA GLU A 90 15.87 14.27 7.68
C GLU A 90 16.80 13.05 7.76
N HIS A 91 16.53 12.11 8.68
CA HIS A 91 17.33 10.90 8.83
C HIS A 91 16.91 9.76 7.90
N ILE A 92 17.89 8.94 7.50
CA ILE A 92 17.64 7.72 6.72
C ILE A 92 16.94 6.70 7.63
N LEU A 93 15.68 6.41 7.35
CA LEU A 93 14.96 5.33 8.03
C LEU A 93 15.47 3.96 7.54
N THR A 94 15.96 3.14 8.46
CA THR A 94 16.41 1.77 8.20
C THR A 94 15.56 0.77 8.98
N SER A 95 15.62 -0.51 8.61
CA SER A 95 14.99 -1.57 9.41
C SER A 95 15.57 -1.64 10.81
N MET A 96 16.84 -1.27 11.00
CA MET A 96 17.46 -1.23 12.32
C MET A 96 16.80 -0.19 13.23
N HIS A 97 16.48 1.01 12.74
CA HIS A 97 15.73 2.00 13.51
C HIS A 97 14.39 1.46 14.00
N MET A 98 13.67 0.74 13.13
CA MET A 98 12.39 0.10 13.50
C MET A 98 12.57 -1.00 14.54
N ILE A 99 13.62 -1.81 14.41
CA ILE A 99 13.94 -2.88 15.35
C ILE A 99 14.33 -2.30 16.72
N THR A 100 15.19 -1.28 16.76
CA THR A 100 15.56 -0.60 18.01
C THR A 100 14.32 -0.04 18.71
N PHE A 101 13.44 0.63 17.97
CA PHE A 101 12.16 1.09 18.52
C PHE A 101 11.32 -0.04 19.11
N MET A 102 11.21 -1.19 18.42
CA MET A 102 10.50 -2.35 18.96
C MET A 102 11.17 -2.92 20.21
N LYS A 103 12.50 -2.99 20.24
CA LYS A 103 13.26 -3.42 21.43
C LYS A 103 13.02 -2.50 22.62
N THR A 104 12.96 -1.19 22.41
CA THR A 104 12.81 -0.22 23.51
C THR A 104 11.40 -0.19 24.10
N TYR A 105 10.36 -0.32 23.26
CA TYR A 105 8.98 -0.07 23.71
C TYR A 105 8.06 -1.30 23.67
N TYR A 106 8.48 -2.38 22.99
CA TYR A 106 7.65 -3.56 22.73
C TYR A 106 8.49 -4.84 22.78
N GLU A 107 9.41 -4.94 23.74
CA GLU A 107 10.34 -6.07 23.89
C GLU A 107 9.59 -7.40 24.02
N ASP A 108 8.59 -7.48 24.91
CA ASP A 108 7.80 -8.68 25.13
C ASP A 108 7.20 -9.22 23.82
N TRP A 109 6.59 -8.33 23.03
CA TRP A 109 6.02 -8.70 21.74
C TRP A 109 7.08 -9.15 20.74
N LEU A 110 8.25 -8.50 20.75
CA LEU A 110 9.35 -8.83 19.86
C LEU A 110 9.89 -10.24 20.17
N THR A 111 10.07 -10.55 21.45
CA THR A 111 10.52 -11.86 21.95
C THR A 111 9.56 -12.95 21.50
N THR A 112 8.27 -12.83 21.84
CA THR A 112 7.22 -13.78 21.42
C THR A 112 7.14 -13.92 19.90
N TYR A 113 7.28 -12.82 19.15
CA TYR A 113 7.25 -12.89 17.69
C TYR A 113 8.40 -13.72 17.10
N THR A 114 9.58 -13.67 17.73
CA THR A 114 10.78 -14.36 17.23
C THR A 114 10.91 -15.82 17.67
N GLU A 115 10.30 -16.21 18.80
CA GLU A 115 10.35 -17.57 19.37
C GLU A 115 9.90 -18.65 18.38
N ASP A 116 8.77 -18.44 17.69
CA ASP A 116 8.19 -19.42 16.76
C ASP A 116 8.82 -19.42 15.36
N LYS A 117 9.88 -18.63 15.14
CA LYS A 117 10.46 -18.44 13.80
C LYS A 117 11.74 -19.23 13.65
N ARG A 118 11.86 -19.94 12.51
CA ARG A 118 13.10 -20.64 12.11
C ARG A 118 14.33 -19.73 12.13
N ASP A 119 14.16 -18.47 11.75
CA ASP A 119 15.20 -17.43 11.83
C ASP A 119 14.51 -16.12 12.27
N GLY A 120 14.52 -15.85 13.58
CA GLY A 120 13.85 -14.70 14.19
C GLY A 120 14.35 -13.37 13.62
N TYR A 121 15.66 -13.23 13.46
CA TYR A 121 16.28 -12.00 12.95
C TYR A 121 15.89 -11.71 11.49
N LYS A 122 16.02 -12.69 10.58
CA LYS A 122 15.60 -12.49 9.17
C LYS A 122 14.10 -12.27 9.05
N SER A 123 13.29 -12.97 9.86
CA SER A 123 11.85 -12.79 9.89
C SER A 123 11.45 -11.38 10.34
N LEU A 124 12.19 -10.83 11.31
CA LEU A 124 12.01 -9.47 11.81
C LEU A 124 12.43 -8.41 10.78
N LEU A 125 13.58 -8.58 10.13
CA LEU A 125 14.01 -7.70 9.03
C LEU A 125 12.95 -7.66 7.93
N LYS A 126 12.45 -8.82 7.53
CA LYS A 126 11.43 -8.95 6.48
C LYS A 126 10.12 -8.26 6.89
N LEU A 127 9.69 -8.43 8.14
CA LEU A 127 8.53 -7.74 8.69
C LEU A 127 8.68 -6.22 8.59
N CYS A 128 9.82 -5.68 9.00
CA CYS A 128 10.11 -4.24 8.95
C CYS A 128 10.10 -3.70 7.51
N GLN A 129 10.77 -4.39 6.58
CA GLN A 129 10.78 -4.02 5.16
C GLN A 129 9.38 -4.03 4.54
N ASP A 130 8.58 -5.06 4.87
CA ASP A 130 7.22 -5.18 4.36
C ASP A 130 6.28 -4.14 4.97
N PHE A 131 6.50 -3.76 6.23
CA PHE A 131 5.80 -2.65 6.88
C PHE A 131 6.13 -1.31 6.21
N ALA A 132 7.42 -1.01 6.04
CA ALA A 132 7.88 0.20 5.37
C ALA A 132 7.27 0.32 3.96
N ARG A 133 7.34 -0.75 3.15
CA ARG A 133 6.77 -0.77 1.81
C ARG A 133 5.25 -0.56 1.81
N ARG A 134 4.52 -1.20 2.72
CA ARG A 134 3.06 -1.02 2.85
C ARG A 134 2.66 0.41 3.17
N HIS A 135 3.51 1.15 3.89
CA HIS A 135 3.30 2.55 4.23
C HIS A 135 3.99 3.54 3.29
N ASN A 136 4.41 3.09 2.09
CA ASN A 136 5.05 3.91 1.06
C ASN A 136 6.38 4.55 1.52
N PHE A 137 7.10 3.89 2.42
CA PHE A 137 8.47 4.23 2.74
C PHE A 137 9.39 3.55 1.73
N SER A 138 9.85 4.31 0.74
CA SER A 138 10.93 3.94 -0.18
C SER A 138 12.22 4.69 0.18
N GLN A 139 13.36 4.15 -0.23
CA GLN A 139 14.59 4.91 -0.27
C GLN A 139 14.38 6.15 -1.16
N ARG A 140 14.80 7.32 -0.68
CA ARG A 140 14.88 8.53 -1.49
C ARG A 140 16.34 8.72 -1.86
N VAL A 141 16.59 8.90 -3.15
CA VAL A 141 17.92 9.27 -3.64
C VAL A 141 18.02 10.79 -3.52
N PRO A 142 19.09 11.34 -2.90
CA PRO A 142 19.35 12.77 -2.94
C PRO A 142 19.36 13.23 -4.40
N CYS A 143 18.47 14.16 -4.75
CA CYS A 143 18.51 14.79 -6.06
C CYS A 143 18.96 16.23 -5.88
N TYR A 144 19.72 16.75 -6.85
CA TYR A 144 20.29 18.10 -6.82
C TYR A 144 19.25 19.22 -6.59
N THR A 145 17.97 18.95 -6.86
CA THR A 145 16.85 19.88 -6.62
C THR A 145 16.32 19.89 -5.18
N LYS A 146 16.84 19.04 -4.29
CA LYS A 146 16.41 18.95 -2.88
C LYS A 146 17.55 19.42 -2.00
N ILE A 147 17.38 20.60 -1.41
CA ILE A 147 18.27 21.15 -0.39
C ILE A 147 17.75 20.80 1.02
N PRO A 148 18.65 20.62 2.00
CA PRO A 148 18.31 20.41 3.41
C PRO A 148 17.35 21.48 3.96
N THR A 149 16.57 21.12 4.98
CA THR A 149 15.62 22.05 5.60
C THR A 149 16.31 23.29 6.17
N VAL A 150 17.49 23.13 6.78
CA VAL A 150 18.29 24.25 7.32
C VAL A 150 18.65 25.24 6.21
N ASP A 151 19.09 24.74 5.05
CA ASP A 151 19.46 25.59 3.91
C ASP A 151 18.23 26.28 3.30
N MET A 152 17.08 25.59 3.26
CA MET A 152 15.81 26.17 2.84
C MET A 152 15.34 27.30 3.75
N GLU A 153 15.48 27.12 5.08
CA GLU A 153 15.13 28.13 6.07
C GLU A 153 16.02 29.36 5.96
N LEU A 154 17.33 29.16 5.84
CA LEU A 154 18.28 30.24 5.61
C LEU A 154 17.94 31.03 4.34
N LEU A 155 17.70 30.33 3.22
CA LEU A 155 17.36 30.97 1.95
C LEU A 155 16.04 31.75 2.02
N ARG A 156 15.04 31.22 2.75
CA ARG A 156 13.78 31.92 3.00
C ARG A 156 13.99 33.19 3.81
N ASP A 157 14.81 33.12 4.85
CA ASP A 157 15.04 34.24 5.77
C ASP A 157 15.87 35.34 5.08
N GLU A 158 16.90 34.97 4.30
CA GLU A 158 17.65 35.89 3.43
C GLU A 158 16.76 36.58 2.39
N PHE A 159 15.89 35.82 1.72
CA PHE A 159 14.94 36.37 0.77
C PHE A 159 13.99 37.36 1.45
N SER A 160 13.44 37.00 2.61
CA SER A 160 12.51 37.85 3.37
C SER A 160 13.17 39.16 3.79
N ALA A 161 14.40 39.10 4.28
CA ALA A 161 15.17 40.29 4.65
C ALA A 161 15.41 41.23 3.45
N ARG A 162 15.74 40.68 2.27
CA ARG A 162 15.93 41.47 1.04
C ARG A 162 14.62 42.07 0.50
N PHE A 163 13.52 41.34 0.62
CA PHE A 163 12.23 41.77 0.09
C PHE A 163 11.59 42.89 0.93
N TRP A 164 11.62 42.75 2.26
CA TRP A 164 11.02 43.71 3.20
C TRP A 164 11.98 44.80 3.70
N GLY A 165 13.28 44.69 3.41
CA GLY A 165 14.30 45.68 3.75
C GLY A 165 14.41 46.86 2.77
N LYS A 166 13.39 47.08 1.93
CA LYS A 166 13.23 48.27 1.07
C LYS A 166 12.13 49.15 1.63
#